data_AF-A0A4R2IYZ6-F1
#
_entry.id   AF-A0A4R2IYZ6-F1
#
_cell.length_a   1.000
_cell.length_b   1.000
_cell.length_c   1.000
_cell.angle_alpha   90.00
_cell.angle_beta   90.00
_cell.angle_gamma   90.00
#
_symmetry.space_group_name_H-M   'P 1'
#
loop_
_entity.id
_entity.type
_entity.pdbx_description
1 polymer ?
#
loop_
_entity_poly.entity_id
_entity_poly.type
_entity_poly.pdbx_seq_one_letter_code
_entity_poly.pdbx_strand_id
1 'polypeptide(L)'
;MLPYSSAGLAWLYPLFWALGSSLKSDDEFFGRGLNPLPSHFLWANYLDAWREASFGRSFMNTILITVGTVVITLVVTSSAGYVLARTRFPGRGFCLGPVSATLFLPHGSPATQLSRRCSSTSPAPVSGWVR
;
A
#
# COMPACT_ATOMS: atom_id res chain seq x y z
N MET A 1 -23.87 -17.17 -16.92
CA MET A 1 -22.66 -17.76 -16.30
C MET A 1 -21.34 -17.47 -17.05
N LEU A 2 -21.37 -16.99 -18.29
CA LEU A 2 -20.17 -16.70 -19.11
C LEU A 2 -19.56 -15.26 -19.04
N PRO A 3 -20.18 -14.20 -18.50
CA PRO A 3 -19.63 -12.83 -18.62
C PRO A 3 -18.52 -12.49 -17.60
N TYR A 4 -18.31 -13.31 -16.57
CA TYR A 4 -17.31 -13.04 -15.52
C TYR A 4 -15.88 -13.36 -15.98
N SER A 5 -15.74 -14.30 -16.93
CA SER A 5 -14.44 -14.73 -17.46
C SER A 5 -13.77 -13.65 -18.32
N SER A 6 -14.54 -12.86 -19.07
CA SER A 6 -14.02 -11.72 -19.85
C SER A 6 -13.61 -10.55 -18.96
N ALA A 7 -14.31 -10.33 -17.84
CA ALA A 7 -13.89 -9.35 -16.85
C ALA A 7 -12.52 -9.72 -16.26
N GLY A 8 -12.28 -11.00 -15.93
CA GLY A 8 -10.98 -11.46 -15.42
C GLY A 8 -9.80 -11.11 -16.34
N LEU A 9 -9.97 -11.22 -17.67
CA LEU A 9 -8.94 -10.82 -18.64
C LEU A 9 -8.67 -9.31 -18.62
N ALA A 10 -9.70 -8.48 -18.43
CA ALA A 10 -9.53 -7.04 -18.32
C ALA A 10 -8.74 -6.63 -17.05
N TRP A 11 -8.89 -7.38 -15.95
CA TRP A 11 -8.12 -7.15 -14.71
C TRP A 11 -6.64 -7.55 -14.85
N LEU A 12 -6.30 -8.46 -15.76
CA LEU A 12 -4.92 -8.85 -16.02
C LEU A 12 -4.17 -7.86 -16.92
N TYR A 13 -4.88 -7.01 -17.67
CA TYR A 13 -4.27 -6.03 -18.57
C TYR A 13 -3.20 -5.14 -17.91
N PRO A 14 -3.44 -4.49 -16.75
CA PRO A 14 -2.41 -3.68 -16.09
C PRO A 14 -1.19 -4.50 -15.63
N LEU A 15 -1.37 -5.77 -15.27
CA LEU A 15 -0.26 -6.68 -14.97
C LEU A 15 0.58 -6.98 -16.22
N PHE A 16 -0.08 -7.30 -17.34
CA PHE A 16 0.61 -7.50 -18.62
C PHE A 16 1.38 -6.25 -19.06
N TRP A 17 0.76 -5.08 -18.92
CA TRP A 17 1.41 -3.81 -19.24
C TRP A 17 2.60 -3.51 -18.31
N ALA A 18 2.48 -3.77 -17.00
CA ALA A 18 3.57 -3.59 -16.05
C ALA A 18 4.77 -4.50 -16.36
N LEU A 19 4.51 -5.77 -16.72
CA LEU A 19 5.56 -6.72 -17.14
C LEU A 19 6.26 -6.28 -18.43
N GLY A 20 5.49 -5.87 -19.44
CA GLY A 20 6.03 -5.36 -20.69
C GLY A 20 6.84 -4.08 -20.51
N SER A 21 6.39 -3.19 -19.62
CA SER A 21 7.10 -1.96 -19.26
C SER A 21 8.39 -2.20 -18.49
N SER A 22 8.46 -3.23 -17.64
CA SER A 22 9.69 -3.61 -16.92
C SER A 22 10.84 -4.04 -17.85
N LEU A 23 10.53 -4.41 -19.09
CA LEU A 23 11.48 -4.89 -20.10
C LEU A 23 11.87 -3.82 -21.13
N LYS A 24 11.32 -2.59 -21.03
CA LYS A 24 11.63 -1.46 -21.94
C LYS A 24 12.81 -0.64 -21.45
N SER A 25 13.47 0.09 -22.36
CA SER A 25 14.39 1.16 -21.96
C SER A 25 13.62 2.38 -21.46
N ASP A 26 14.27 3.23 -20.67
CA ASP A 26 13.69 4.49 -20.18
C ASP A 26 13.18 5.37 -21.34
N ASP A 27 13.96 5.49 -22.42
CA ASP A 27 13.59 6.27 -23.61
C ASP A 27 12.33 5.73 -24.30
N GLU A 28 12.15 4.40 -24.36
CA GLU A 28 10.97 3.79 -24.96
C GLU A 28 9.74 3.87 -24.03
N PHE A 29 9.96 3.85 -22.72
CA PHE A 29 8.91 4.02 -21.71
C PHE A 29 8.27 5.42 -21.80
N PHE A 30 9.09 6.48 -21.90
CA PHE A 30 8.61 7.87 -22.02
C PHE A 30 8.17 8.24 -23.45
N GLY A 31 8.74 7.62 -24.49
CA GLY A 31 8.44 7.94 -25.90
C GLY A 31 7.29 7.17 -26.55
N ARG A 32 7.02 5.91 -26.14
CA ARG A 32 6.01 5.01 -26.76
C ARG A 32 5.02 4.40 -25.75
N GLY A 33 4.84 5.02 -24.59
CA GLY A 33 4.28 4.50 -23.33
C GLY A 33 2.99 3.64 -23.34
N LEU A 34 2.25 3.52 -24.44
CA LEU A 34 1.03 2.69 -24.53
C LEU A 34 1.23 1.31 -25.18
N ASN A 35 2.35 1.03 -25.86
CA ASN A 35 2.54 -0.28 -26.50
C ASN A 35 2.92 -1.34 -25.45
N PRO A 36 2.16 -2.42 -25.21
CA PRO A 36 2.48 -3.41 -24.18
C PRO A 36 3.73 -4.24 -24.49
N LEU A 37 4.15 -4.32 -25.77
CA LEU A 37 5.33 -5.06 -26.19
C LEU A 37 6.52 -4.10 -26.42
N PRO A 38 7.71 -4.39 -25.84
CA PRO A 38 8.93 -3.63 -26.10
C PRO A 38 9.44 -3.88 -27.53
N SER A 39 10.03 -2.87 -28.18
CA SER A 39 10.73 -3.07 -29.45
C SER A 39 12.02 -3.87 -29.29
N HIS A 40 12.69 -3.73 -28.14
CA HIS A 40 13.87 -4.50 -27.75
C HIS A 40 13.70 -5.02 -26.33
N PHE A 41 13.81 -6.34 -26.14
CA PHE A 41 13.73 -6.97 -24.82
C PHE A 41 15.02 -6.71 -24.02
N LEU A 42 14.98 -5.80 -23.05
CA LEU A 42 16.11 -5.45 -22.18
C LEU A 42 16.07 -6.25 -20.88
N TRP A 43 16.61 -7.47 -20.94
CA TRP A 43 16.82 -8.32 -19.76
C TRP A 43 17.87 -7.76 -18.79
N ALA A 44 18.75 -6.88 -19.27
CA ALA A 44 19.76 -6.19 -18.46
C ALA A 44 19.11 -5.40 -17.30
N ASN A 45 17.93 -4.81 -17.51
CA ASN A 45 17.19 -4.07 -16.47
C ASN A 45 16.99 -4.89 -15.18
N TYR A 46 16.76 -6.21 -15.29
CA TYR A 46 16.62 -7.07 -14.11
C TYR A 46 17.96 -7.33 -13.41
N LEU A 47 19.05 -7.48 -14.17
CA LEU A 47 20.40 -7.68 -13.64
C LEU A 47 20.92 -6.39 -12.97
N ASP A 48 20.68 -5.25 -13.60
CA ASP A 48 21.07 -3.93 -13.10
C ASP A 48 20.24 -3.56 -11.87
N ALA A 49 18.92 -3.79 -11.90
CA ALA A 49 18.08 -3.64 -10.70
C ALA A 49 18.57 -4.53 -9.54
N TRP A 50 19.01 -5.75 -9.81
CA TRP A 50 19.51 -6.65 -8.77
C TRP A 50 20.86 -6.19 -8.18
N ARG A 51 21.75 -5.62 -9.01
CA ARG A 51 23.12 -5.22 -8.62
C ARG A 51 23.21 -3.79 -8.11
N GLU A 52 22.63 -2.83 -8.82
CA GLU A 52 22.74 -1.39 -8.50
C GLU A 52 21.76 -0.97 -7.40
N ALA A 53 20.51 -1.47 -7.45
CA ALA A 53 19.48 -1.06 -6.50
C ALA A 53 19.54 -1.78 -5.14
N SER A 54 20.57 -2.61 -4.88
CA SER A 54 20.68 -3.46 -3.69
C SER A 54 19.38 -4.26 -3.43
N PHE A 55 18.70 -4.68 -4.49
CA PHE A 55 17.34 -5.20 -4.43
C PHE A 55 17.24 -6.42 -3.52
N GLY A 56 18.26 -7.29 -3.51
CA GLY A 56 18.32 -8.45 -2.62
C GLY A 56 18.24 -8.11 -1.13
N ARG A 57 18.88 -7.01 -0.68
CA ARG A 57 18.84 -6.58 0.72
C ARG A 57 17.47 -6.00 1.07
N SER A 58 16.91 -5.14 0.22
CA SER A 58 15.58 -4.56 0.40
C SER A 58 14.47 -5.62 0.38
N PHE A 59 14.61 -6.62 -0.49
CA PHE A 59 13.72 -7.77 -0.57
C PHE A 59 13.77 -8.62 0.71
N MET A 60 14.97 -8.95 1.20
CA MET A 60 15.14 -9.72 2.43
C MET A 60 14.61 -8.97 3.66
N ASN A 61 14.88 -7.66 3.76
CA ASN A 61 14.35 -6.83 4.84
C ASN A 61 12.82 -6.84 4.86
N THR A 62 12.20 -6.73 3.67
CA THR A 62 10.73 -6.77 3.54
C THR A 62 10.20 -8.13 3.96
N ILE A 63 10.79 -9.23 3.50
CA ILE A 63 10.39 -10.58 3.93
C ILE A 63 10.46 -10.72 5.44
N LEU A 64 11.58 -10.34 6.05
CA LEU A 64 11.78 -10.48 7.49
C LEU A 64 10.74 -9.68 8.28
N ILE A 65 10.51 -8.42 7.91
CA ILE A 65 9.53 -7.55 8.57
C ILE A 65 8.11 -8.06 8.34
N THR A 66 7.74 -8.44 7.12
CA THR A 66 6.39 -8.92 6.79
C THR A 66 6.09 -10.23 7.50
N VAL A 67 6.99 -11.22 7.45
CA VAL A 67 6.79 -12.51 8.12
C VAL A 67 6.71 -12.32 9.63
N GLY A 68 7.65 -11.55 10.22
CA GLY A 68 7.63 -11.25 11.65
C GLY A 68 6.33 -10.57 12.08
N THR A 69 5.89 -9.56 11.32
CA THR A 69 4.64 -8.84 11.59
C THR A 69 3.43 -9.77 11.49
N VAL A 70 3.33 -10.58 10.42
CA VAL A 70 2.21 -11.50 10.22
C VAL A 70 2.11 -12.51 11.37
N VAL A 71 3.23 -13.10 11.80
CA VAL A 71 3.23 -14.05 12.92
C VAL A 71 2.74 -13.40 14.21
N ILE A 72 3.28 -12.23 14.56
CA ILE A 72 2.89 -11.50 15.77
C ILE A 72 1.41 -11.10 15.69
N THR A 73 0.96 -10.54 14.57
CA THR A 73 -0.43 -10.14 14.37
C THR A 73 -1.37 -11.34 14.45
N LEU A 74 -1.03 -12.49 13.86
CA LEU A 74 -1.86 -13.69 13.95
C LEU A 74 -2.02 -14.16 15.39
N VAL A 75 -0.93 -14.24 16.16
CA VAL A 75 -0.97 -14.68 17.57
C VAL A 75 -1.84 -13.74 18.40
N VAL A 76 -1.63 -12.42 18.26
CA VAL A 76 -2.36 -11.40 19.02
C VAL A 76 -3.84 -11.37 18.61
N THR A 77 -4.13 -11.27 17.32
CA THR A 77 -5.51 -11.16 16.80
C THR A 77 -6.30 -12.45 17.00
N SER A 78 -5.68 -13.62 16.87
CA SER A 78 -6.34 -14.91 17.16
C SER A 78 -6.70 -15.03 18.64
N SER A 79 -5.77 -14.71 19.54
CA SER A 79 -6.02 -14.75 20.99
C SER A 79 -7.10 -13.74 21.42
N ALA A 80 -6.99 -12.50 20.94
CA ALA A 80 -7.98 -11.46 21.21
C ALA A 80 -9.37 -11.83 20.63
N GLY A 81 -9.41 -12.34 19.40
CA GLY A 81 -10.64 -12.79 18.75
C GLY A 81 -11.29 -13.95 19.48
N TYR A 82 -10.51 -14.92 19.98
CA TYR A 82 -11.01 -16.06 20.74
C TYR A 82 -11.72 -15.62 22.03
N VAL A 83 -11.08 -14.77 22.83
CA VAL A 83 -11.67 -14.23 24.07
C VAL A 83 -12.95 -13.46 23.74
N LEU A 84 -12.90 -12.58 22.74
CA LEU A 84 -14.03 -11.73 22.36
C LEU A 84 -15.23 -12.51 21.78
N ALA A 85 -14.99 -13.68 21.19
CA ALA A 85 -16.02 -14.56 20.63
C ALA A 85 -16.63 -15.52 21.67
N ARG A 86 -15.80 -16.10 22.56
CA ARG A 86 -16.23 -17.15 23.50
C ARG A 86 -16.64 -16.64 24.88
N THR A 87 -16.11 -15.51 25.36
CA THR A 87 -16.42 -15.01 26.71
C THR A 87 -17.41 -13.85 26.69
N ARG A 88 -18.35 -13.85 27.65
CA ARG A 88 -19.29 -12.75 27.89
C ARG A 88 -18.83 -11.96 29.12
N PHE A 89 -17.96 -10.99 28.91
CA PHE A 89 -17.46 -10.10 29.96
C PHE A 89 -18.15 -8.72 29.91
N PRO A 90 -18.39 -8.07 31.07
CA PRO A 90 -18.88 -6.70 31.12
C PRO A 90 -17.81 -5.76 30.52
N GLY A 91 -18.16 -5.02 29.46
CA GLY A 91 -17.22 -4.16 28.70
C GLY A 91 -16.91 -4.63 27.28
N ARG A 92 -17.41 -5.78 26.83
CA ARG A 92 -17.20 -6.31 25.46
C ARG A 92 -17.54 -5.32 24.34
N GLY A 93 -18.58 -4.49 24.53
CA GLY A 93 -18.97 -3.46 23.57
C GLY A 93 -17.89 -2.39 23.35
N PHE A 94 -17.14 -2.03 24.39
CA PHE A 94 -16.03 -1.08 24.29
C PHE A 94 -14.82 -1.65 23.54
N CYS A 95 -14.61 -2.97 23.58
CA CYS A 95 -13.59 -3.63 22.77
C CYS A 95 -14.05 -3.86 21.32
N LEU A 96 -15.32 -4.23 21.11
CA LEU A 96 -15.86 -4.50 19.76
C LEU A 96 -16.06 -3.23 18.94
N GLY A 97 -16.46 -2.13 19.60
CA GLY A 97 -16.77 -0.85 18.98
C GLY A 97 -15.63 -0.30 18.12
N PRO A 98 -14.41 -0.08 18.69
CA PRO A 98 -13.26 0.39 17.94
C PRO A 98 -12.83 -0.56 16.82
N VAL A 99 -12.83 -1.88 17.06
CA VAL A 99 -12.47 -2.88 16.03
C VAL A 99 -13.40 -2.76 14.82
N SER A 100 -14.70 -2.61 15.08
CA SER A 100 -15.70 -2.44 14.02
C SER A 100 -15.58 -1.06 13.37
N ALA A 101 -15.37 -0.01 14.16
CA ALA A 101 -15.19 1.35 13.66
C ALA A 101 -13.98 1.45 12.72
N THR A 102 -12.86 0.79 13.03
CA THR A 102 -11.66 0.82 12.18
C THR A 102 -11.86 0.13 10.82
N LEU A 103 -12.81 -0.83 10.73
CA LEU A 103 -13.17 -1.47 9.47
C LEU A 103 -14.04 -0.58 8.58
N PHE A 104 -14.90 0.24 9.19
CA PHE A 104 -15.82 1.13 8.48
C PHE A 104 -15.27 2.55 8.29
N LEU A 105 -14.29 2.96 9.09
CA LEU A 105 -13.62 4.25 8.96
C LEU A 105 -12.78 4.25 7.67
N PRO A 106 -13.14 5.07 6.68
CA PRO A 106 -12.27 5.27 5.54
C PRO A 106 -10.97 5.91 6.06
N HIS A 107 -9.84 5.36 5.64
CA HIS A 107 -8.49 5.84 5.98
C HIS A 107 -8.19 7.28 5.51
N GLY A 108 -9.17 7.99 4.93
CA GLY A 108 -9.17 9.40 4.59
C GLY A 108 -10.29 10.20 5.26
N SER A 109 -10.56 9.95 6.54
CA SER A 109 -11.61 10.68 7.29
C SER A 109 -11.27 12.18 7.46
N PRO A 110 -12.27 13.09 7.56
CA PRO A 110 -12.10 14.54 7.56
C PRO A 110 -11.29 15.12 8.74
N ALA A 111 -10.91 14.33 9.74
CA ALA A 111 -10.05 14.77 10.84
C ALA A 111 -8.64 15.18 10.37
N THR A 112 -8.07 14.51 9.36
CA THR A 112 -6.81 14.93 8.72
C THR A 112 -6.98 16.14 7.81
N GLN A 113 -8.19 16.38 7.28
CA GLN A 113 -8.50 17.61 6.56
C GLN A 113 -8.70 18.79 7.53
N LEU A 114 -9.33 18.58 8.69
CA LEU A 114 -9.56 19.63 9.69
C LEU A 114 -8.24 20.12 10.31
N SER A 115 -7.28 19.22 10.57
CA SER A 115 -5.95 19.62 11.06
C SER A 115 -5.16 20.42 10.01
N ARG A 116 -5.20 20.03 8.73
CA ARG A 116 -4.60 20.81 7.63
C ARG A 116 -5.31 22.16 7.43
N ARG A 117 -6.62 22.22 7.65
CA ARG A 117 -7.40 23.47 7.61
C ARG A 117 -6.99 24.40 8.74
N CYS A 118 -6.91 23.91 9.98
CA CYS A 118 -6.44 24.69 11.13
C CYS A 118 -5.00 25.20 10.98
N SER A 119 -4.10 24.47 10.29
CA SER A 119 -2.76 24.96 9.97
C SER A 119 -2.74 26.04 8.88
N SER A 120 -3.74 26.08 8.00
CA SER A 120 -3.87 27.11 6.95
C SER A 120 -4.50 28.43 7.43
N THR A 121 -5.20 28.41 8.56
CA THR A 121 -5.85 29.59 9.17
C THR A 121 -5.09 30.17 10.36
N SER A 122 -3.91 29.65 10.71
CA SER A 122 -3.06 30.34 11.68
C SER A 122 -2.50 31.60 11.00
N PRO A 123 -2.83 32.82 11.46
CA PRO A 123 -2.18 34.03 10.95
C PRO A 123 -0.68 33.85 11.16
N ALA A 124 0.10 34.02 10.09
CA ALA A 124 1.55 33.92 10.13
C ALA A 124 2.09 34.66 11.37
N PRO A 125 2.98 34.05 12.19
CA PRO A 125 3.59 34.79 13.27
C PRO A 125 4.29 35.99 12.67
N VAL A 126 3.92 37.17 13.17
CA VAL A 126 4.45 38.48 12.77
C VAL A 126 5.92 38.54 13.22
N SER A 127 6.82 37.85 12.51
CA SER A 127 8.26 37.84 12.78
C SER A 127 8.96 39.09 12.23
N GLY A 128 8.24 40.22 12.18
CA GLY A 128 8.78 41.55 11.89
C GLY A 128 9.33 42.28 13.13
N TRP A 129 9.53 41.59 14.26
CA TRP A 129 9.98 42.17 15.53
C TRP A 129 11.24 41.54 16.12
N VAL A 130 12.07 40.87 15.31
CA VAL A 130 13.49 40.66 15.65
C VAL A 130 14.30 40.84 14.37
N ARG A 131 14.88 42.05 14.28
CA ARG A 131 16.05 42.49 13.48
C ARG A 131 16.45 41.69 12.24
#